data_AF-A0A5C7PHL7-F1
#
_entry.id   AF-A0A5C7PHL7-F1
#
_cell.length_a   1.000
_cell.length_b   1.000
_cell.length_c   1.000
_cell.angle_alpha   90.00
_cell.angle_beta   90.00
_cell.angle_gamma   90.00
#
_symmetry.space_group_name_H-M   'P 1'
#
loop_
_entity.id
_entity.type
_entity.pdbx_description
1 polymer ?
#
loop_
_entity_poly.entity_id
_entity_poly.type
_entity_poly.pdbx_seq_one_letter_code
_entity_poly.pdbx_strand_id
1 'polypeptide(L)'
;MNSTPRPYGNWLTVDINQKGVLDVDVVKGCTAGIAAHGERGCYQACYAATIAKFRGIDFSRAIIRRVYGRAQAKQIERAVKAAPLGFFRIGTMGDPCHAWDETVETVEWLAPYAVPIIITKHWKRASDDHLRRLAACGTAINTSVSAMDDPKHLARRMTEIHRYADMGGTSVARVVSCDFNSADPVGEKMADVQRRLLALRPSIDNPLRLPSTHALVRSGLVRLRKVKDLTSVRTISISPDSRTYLGHCSGCTDLCGAGLLDKPDVRPEPPQRTLFNGAFF
;
A
#
# COMPACT_ATOMS: atom_id res chain seq x y z
N MET A 1 22.34 15.60 20.87
CA MET A 1 23.18 14.48 20.40
C MET A 1 22.42 13.78 19.29
N ASN A 2 22.87 13.88 18.03
CA ASN A 2 22.27 13.12 16.93
C ASN A 2 22.78 11.68 17.03
N SER A 3 22.00 10.81 17.67
CA SER A 3 22.26 9.37 17.61
C SER A 3 22.14 8.91 16.16
N THR A 4 23.09 8.09 15.72
CA THR A 4 23.02 7.43 14.41
C THR A 4 21.69 6.66 14.32
N PRO A 5 20.88 6.86 13.25
CA PRO A 5 19.63 6.14 13.11
C PRO A 5 19.87 4.63 13.14
N ARG A 6 19.07 3.90 13.92
CA ARG A 6 19.19 2.44 14.04
C ARG A 6 18.49 1.75 12.86
N PRO A 7 18.92 0.54 12.44
CA PRO A 7 18.19 -0.23 11.44
C PRO A 7 16.85 -0.76 11.97
N TYR A 8 16.00 -1.21 11.05
CA TYR A 8 14.87 -2.07 11.40
C TYR A 8 15.36 -3.45 11.86
N GLY A 9 14.59 -4.10 12.74
CA GLY A 9 14.79 -5.52 13.06
C GLY A 9 14.31 -6.42 11.93
N ASN A 10 14.93 -7.59 11.81
CA ASN A 10 14.71 -8.59 10.75
C ASN A 10 13.67 -9.67 11.10
N TRP A 11 12.95 -9.54 12.22
CA TRP A 11 11.88 -10.47 12.58
C TRP A 11 10.56 -10.01 12.00
N LEU A 12 9.80 -10.90 11.37
CA LEU A 12 8.44 -10.61 10.90
C LEU A 12 7.55 -10.32 12.11
N THR A 13 6.79 -9.23 12.03
CA THR A 13 5.82 -8.86 13.07
C THR A 13 4.53 -8.47 12.42
N VAL A 14 3.45 -8.61 13.19
CA VAL A 14 2.12 -8.17 12.83
C VAL A 14 1.66 -7.09 13.80
N ASP A 15 0.93 -6.10 13.30
CA ASP A 15 0.39 -4.99 14.10
C ASP A 15 -0.91 -4.47 13.49
N ILE A 16 -1.86 -4.03 14.31
CA ILE A 16 -3.07 -3.36 13.83
C ILE A 16 -2.80 -1.86 13.80
N ASN A 17 -2.76 -1.27 12.62
CA ASN A 17 -2.50 0.15 12.48
C ASN A 17 -3.69 1.01 12.93
N GLN A 18 -3.49 2.33 12.95
CA GLN A 18 -4.50 3.30 13.36
C GLN A 18 -5.78 3.27 12.50
N LYS A 19 -5.75 2.69 11.30
CA LYS A 19 -6.94 2.51 10.44
C LYS A 19 -7.71 1.23 10.77
N GLY A 20 -7.24 0.41 11.70
CA GLY A 20 -7.87 -0.85 12.11
C GLY A 20 -7.50 -2.04 11.22
N VAL A 21 -6.37 -1.95 10.51
CA VAL A 21 -5.94 -2.97 9.55
C VAL A 21 -4.70 -3.69 10.06
N LEU A 22 -4.68 -5.01 9.92
CA LEU A 22 -3.51 -5.82 10.24
C LEU A 22 -2.44 -5.67 9.15
N ASP A 23 -1.26 -5.18 9.54
CA ASP A 23 -0.08 -5.10 8.68
C ASP A 23 0.88 -6.27 8.99
N VAL A 24 1.37 -6.93 7.95
CA VAL A 24 2.35 -8.03 7.95
C VAL A 24 3.51 -7.65 7.04
N ASP A 25 4.22 -6.56 7.38
CA ASP A 25 5.30 -6.04 6.54
C ASP A 25 6.52 -6.99 6.51
N VAL A 26 6.66 -7.73 5.40
CA VAL A 26 7.81 -8.58 5.05
C VAL A 26 9.06 -7.75 4.77
N VAL A 27 8.89 -6.54 4.24
CA VAL A 27 9.97 -5.57 4.07
C VAL A 27 9.66 -4.33 4.88
N LYS A 28 10.65 -3.83 5.63
CA LYS A 28 10.63 -2.47 6.20
C LYS A 28 11.78 -1.65 5.64
N GLY A 29 11.52 -0.37 5.36
CA GLY A 29 12.45 0.48 4.62
C GLY A 29 12.27 0.36 3.11
N CYS A 30 12.82 1.34 2.36
CA CYS A 30 12.74 1.36 0.91
C CYS A 30 13.97 2.02 0.29
N THR A 31 14.96 1.21 -0.04
CA THR A 31 16.21 1.69 -0.65
C THR A 31 15.97 2.30 -2.03
N ALA A 32 15.08 1.73 -2.84
CA ALA A 32 14.85 2.22 -4.20
C ALA A 32 14.09 3.55 -4.21
N GLY A 33 13.09 3.71 -3.34
CA GLY A 33 12.36 4.96 -3.21
C GLY A 33 13.22 6.10 -2.67
N ILE A 34 14.15 5.80 -1.75
CA ILE A 34 15.14 6.78 -1.27
C ILE A 34 16.16 7.10 -2.35
N ALA A 35 16.67 6.11 -3.09
CA ALA A 35 17.59 6.36 -4.20
C ALA A 35 16.95 7.22 -5.30
N ALA A 36 15.68 6.98 -5.61
CA ALA A 36 14.97 7.68 -6.68
C ALA A 36 14.56 9.12 -6.32
N HIS A 37 14.34 9.42 -5.04
CA HIS A 37 13.75 10.69 -4.63
C HIS A 37 14.53 11.43 -3.54
N GLY A 38 15.42 10.79 -2.79
CA GLY A 38 16.13 11.36 -1.64
C GLY A 38 15.52 10.97 -0.30
N GLU A 39 16.01 11.57 0.79
CA GLU A 39 15.76 11.13 2.18
C GLU A 39 14.29 11.04 2.61
N ARG A 40 13.40 11.82 1.96
CA ARG A 40 11.96 11.83 2.26
C ARG A 40 11.16 10.83 1.41
N GLY A 41 11.82 10.06 0.54
CA GLY A 41 11.23 9.04 -0.30
C GLY A 41 10.27 9.58 -1.35
N CYS A 42 9.30 8.76 -1.74
CA CYS A 42 8.31 9.07 -2.77
C CYS A 42 7.72 10.48 -2.61
N TYR A 43 7.79 11.27 -3.68
CA TYR A 43 7.25 12.63 -3.74
C TYR A 43 7.75 13.58 -2.65
N GLN A 44 8.91 13.28 -2.03
CA GLN A 44 9.42 14.01 -0.86
C GLN A 44 8.47 14.08 0.33
N ALA A 45 7.55 13.12 0.42
CA ALA A 45 6.49 13.07 1.42
C ALA A 45 6.09 11.62 1.77
N CYS A 46 7.02 10.68 1.72
CA CYS A 46 6.74 9.30 2.10
C CYS A 46 6.35 9.22 3.59
N TYR A 47 5.14 8.72 3.85
CA TYR A 47 4.61 8.53 5.20
C TYR A 47 5.51 7.61 6.04
N ALA A 48 5.92 6.47 5.48
CA ALA A 48 6.76 5.50 6.18
C ALA A 48 8.15 6.06 6.52
N ALA A 49 8.77 6.81 5.59
CA ALA A 49 10.05 7.48 5.83
C ALA A 49 9.94 8.53 6.95
N THR A 50 8.85 9.30 6.96
CA THR A 50 8.57 10.31 7.99
C THR A 50 8.46 9.67 9.37
N ILE A 51 7.71 8.56 9.50
CA ILE A 51 7.59 7.83 10.77
C ILE A 51 8.92 7.23 11.20
N ALA A 52 9.67 6.62 10.27
CA ALA A 52 10.97 6.05 10.55
C ALA A 52 11.92 7.09 11.14
N LYS A 53 12.01 8.27 10.49
CA LYS A 53 12.79 9.41 10.97
C LYS A 53 12.35 9.86 12.36
N PHE A 54 11.04 10.02 12.59
CA PHE A 54 10.50 10.35 13.91
C PHE A 54 10.89 9.33 15.00
N ARG A 55 11.01 8.05 14.62
CA ARG A 55 11.40 6.96 15.53
C ARG A 55 12.92 6.71 15.60
N GLY A 56 13.74 7.55 14.95
CA GLY A 56 15.20 7.37 14.87
C GLY A 56 15.63 6.11 14.11
N ILE A 57 14.86 5.69 13.12
CA ILE A 57 15.11 4.49 12.31
C ILE A 57 15.61 4.88 10.91
N ASP A 58 16.63 4.18 10.42
CA ASP A 58 17.11 4.30 9.06
C ASP A 58 16.13 3.62 8.07
N PHE A 59 15.39 4.43 7.32
CA PHE A 59 14.47 3.97 6.27
C PHE A 59 15.15 3.71 4.92
N SER A 60 16.37 4.19 4.73
CA SER A 60 17.10 4.06 3.46
C SER A 60 17.54 2.63 3.17
N ARG A 61 17.56 1.78 4.19
CA ARG A 61 17.90 0.37 4.08
C ARG A 61 16.65 -0.47 4.18
N ALA A 62 16.30 -1.12 3.07
CA ALA A 62 15.28 -2.15 3.05
C ALA A 62 15.79 -3.39 3.81
N ILE A 63 15.03 -3.83 4.82
CA ILE A 63 15.32 -5.01 5.62
C ILE A 63 14.22 -6.03 5.38
N ILE A 64 14.64 -7.24 4.99
CA ILE A 64 13.77 -8.41 4.86
C ILE A 64 13.48 -8.95 6.27
N ARG A 65 12.22 -9.28 6.53
CA ARG A 65 11.73 -9.70 7.83
C ARG A 65 11.21 -11.13 7.74
N ARG A 66 11.79 -12.03 8.53
CA ARG A 66 11.52 -13.47 8.50
C ARG A 66 10.98 -13.95 9.84
N VAL A 67 10.30 -15.09 9.82
CA VAL A 67 9.86 -15.76 11.03
C VAL A 67 11.07 -16.34 11.76
N TYR A 68 11.20 -16.05 13.06
CA TYR A 68 12.29 -16.49 13.91
C TYR A 68 12.12 -17.94 14.41
N GLY A 69 10.87 -18.40 14.57
CA GLY A 69 10.61 -19.77 15.01
C GLY A 69 9.12 -20.13 15.05
N ARG A 70 8.83 -21.41 15.31
CA ARG A 70 7.48 -21.99 15.26
C ARG A 70 6.48 -21.30 16.20
N ALA A 71 6.92 -20.89 17.39
CA ALA A 71 6.05 -20.18 18.35
C ALA A 71 5.58 -18.83 17.79
N GLN A 72 6.50 -18.05 17.21
CA GLN A 72 6.17 -16.79 16.54
C GLN A 72 5.29 -17.03 15.31
N ALA A 73 5.57 -18.08 14.53
CA ALA A 73 4.75 -18.45 13.38
C ALA A 73 3.27 -18.62 13.79
N LYS A 74 3.02 -19.42 14.84
CA LYS A 74 1.66 -19.62 15.38
C LYS A 74 1.02 -18.34 15.90
N GLN A 75 1.80 -17.42 16.48
CA GLN A 75 1.30 -16.12 16.92
C GLN A 75 0.84 -15.27 15.73
N ILE A 76 1.62 -15.24 14.64
CA ILE A 76 1.28 -14.53 13.40
C ILE A 76 0.01 -15.13 12.81
N GLU A 77 -0.09 -16.46 12.68
CA GLU A 77 -1.30 -17.12 12.19
C GLU A 77 -2.54 -16.77 13.01
N ARG A 78 -2.44 -16.78 14.35
CA ARG A 78 -3.54 -16.39 15.24
C ARG A 78 -3.99 -14.95 15.01
N ALA A 79 -3.04 -14.04 14.83
CA ALA A 79 -3.35 -12.63 14.56
C ALA A 79 -4.01 -12.45 13.18
N VAL A 80 -3.54 -13.17 12.16
CA VAL A 80 -4.12 -13.11 10.80
C VAL A 80 -5.52 -13.73 10.77
N LYS A 81 -5.75 -14.86 11.45
CA LYS A 81 -7.09 -15.44 11.64
C LYS A 81 -8.04 -14.48 12.35
N ALA A 82 -7.51 -13.65 13.25
CA ALA A 82 -8.25 -12.64 13.98
C ALA A 82 -8.24 -11.26 13.30
N ALA A 83 -7.81 -11.15 12.04
CA ALA A 83 -7.74 -9.88 11.33
C ALA A 83 -9.15 -9.23 11.29
N PRO A 84 -9.35 -8.01 11.83
CA PRO A 84 -10.68 -7.44 12.04
C PRO A 84 -11.53 -7.32 10.77
N LEU A 85 -10.87 -7.16 9.62
CA LEU A 85 -11.50 -6.90 8.33
C LEU A 85 -11.41 -8.10 7.37
N GLY A 86 -10.92 -9.26 7.84
CA GLY A 86 -10.76 -10.46 7.00
C GLY A 86 -9.65 -10.37 5.95
N PHE A 87 -8.81 -9.34 6.01
CA PHE A 87 -7.63 -9.17 5.15
C PHE A 87 -6.44 -8.65 5.95
N PHE A 88 -5.24 -8.82 5.40
CA PHE A 88 -4.01 -8.24 5.93
C PHE A 88 -3.23 -7.52 4.84
N ARG A 89 -2.38 -6.55 5.23
CA ARG A 89 -1.59 -5.76 4.29
C ARG A 89 -0.10 -6.07 4.36
N ILE A 90 0.55 -6.04 3.22
CA ILE A 90 2.02 -6.01 3.11
C ILE A 90 2.40 -4.74 2.34
N GLY A 91 3.34 -3.95 2.85
CA GLY A 91 3.87 -2.76 2.18
C GLY A 91 3.43 -1.43 2.79
N THR A 92 3.16 -1.41 4.10
CA THR A 92 2.80 -0.19 4.83
C THR A 92 4.05 0.59 5.25
N MET A 93 5.07 -0.10 5.79
CA MET A 93 6.33 0.50 6.27
C MET A 93 7.57 0.15 5.43
N GLY A 94 7.36 -0.26 4.19
CA GLY A 94 8.41 -0.61 3.23
C GLY A 94 7.77 -0.96 1.89
N ASP A 95 8.60 -1.32 0.91
CA ASP A 95 8.08 -1.82 -0.36
C ASP A 95 8.42 -3.32 -0.52
N PRO A 96 7.41 -4.20 -0.60
CA PRO A 96 7.63 -5.65 -0.70
C PRO A 96 8.39 -6.06 -1.95
N CYS A 97 8.42 -5.22 -3.00
CA CYS A 97 9.19 -5.54 -4.20
C CYS A 97 10.70 -5.67 -3.97
N HIS A 98 11.21 -5.25 -2.81
CA HIS A 98 12.59 -5.49 -2.44
C HIS A 98 12.91 -6.97 -2.18
N ALA A 99 11.90 -7.80 -1.90
CA ALA A 99 12.00 -9.19 -1.48
C ALA A 99 10.76 -9.97 -1.94
N TRP A 100 10.62 -10.16 -3.25
CA TRP A 100 9.43 -10.82 -3.80
C TRP A 100 9.31 -12.27 -3.35
N ASP A 101 10.40 -13.02 -3.27
CA ASP A 101 10.39 -14.43 -2.83
C ASP A 101 9.78 -14.54 -1.42
N GLU A 102 10.31 -13.81 -0.44
CA GLU A 102 9.79 -13.82 0.92
C GLU A 102 8.36 -13.25 1.02
N THR A 103 8.01 -12.31 0.13
CA THR A 103 6.65 -11.76 0.07
C THR A 103 5.66 -12.84 -0.38
N VAL A 104 5.98 -13.58 -1.45
CA VAL A 104 5.13 -14.65 -1.99
C VAL A 104 5.00 -15.79 -0.99
N GLU A 105 6.12 -16.24 -0.39
CA GLU A 105 6.10 -17.29 0.64
C GLU A 105 5.23 -16.92 1.85
N THR A 106 5.32 -15.66 2.30
CA THR A 106 4.49 -15.16 3.41
C THR A 106 3.02 -15.11 3.02
N VAL A 107 2.72 -14.72 1.78
CA VAL A 107 1.35 -14.71 1.25
C VAL A 107 0.79 -16.12 1.18
N GLU A 108 1.49 -17.09 0.60
CA GLU A 108 1.04 -18.48 0.50
C GLU A 108 0.76 -19.10 1.87
N TRP A 109 1.61 -18.79 2.85
CA TRP A 109 1.42 -19.26 4.22
C TRP A 109 0.16 -18.67 4.89
N LEU A 110 -0.14 -17.39 4.64
CA LEU A 110 -1.15 -16.65 5.41
C LEU A 110 -2.50 -16.48 4.68
N ALA A 111 -2.52 -16.62 3.34
CA ALA A 111 -3.71 -16.53 2.51
C ALA A 111 -4.85 -17.49 2.93
N PRO A 112 -4.59 -18.71 3.47
CA PRO A 112 -5.66 -19.55 3.98
C PRO A 112 -6.47 -18.92 5.13
N TYR A 113 -5.96 -17.89 5.79
CA TYR A 113 -6.55 -17.28 6.99
C TYR A 113 -7.22 -15.93 6.76
N ALA A 114 -6.75 -15.15 5.77
CA ALA A 114 -7.30 -13.84 5.42
C ALA A 114 -6.80 -13.42 4.03
N VAL A 115 -7.53 -12.53 3.36
CA VAL A 115 -7.16 -12.05 2.01
C VAL A 115 -5.85 -11.25 2.07
N PRO A 116 -4.84 -11.59 1.26
CA PRO A 116 -3.61 -10.82 1.18
C PRO A 116 -3.79 -9.56 0.33
N ILE A 117 -3.34 -8.42 0.86
CA ILE A 117 -3.33 -7.15 0.14
C ILE A 117 -1.90 -6.62 0.07
N ILE A 118 -1.32 -6.53 -1.12
CA ILE A 118 0.02 -5.99 -1.32
C ILE A 118 -0.07 -4.54 -1.77
N ILE A 119 0.69 -3.64 -1.16
CA ILE A 119 0.87 -2.25 -1.60
C ILE A 119 2.30 -2.09 -2.09
N THR A 120 2.50 -1.69 -3.34
CA THR A 120 3.84 -1.56 -3.91
C THR A 120 3.94 -0.44 -4.95
N LYS A 121 5.15 0.10 -5.12
CA LYS A 121 5.54 1.01 -6.21
C LYS A 121 6.24 0.28 -7.35
N HIS A 122 6.41 -1.04 -7.27
CA HIS A 122 7.13 -1.88 -8.25
C HIS A 122 8.50 -1.32 -8.61
N TRP A 123 9.31 -0.96 -7.61
CA TRP A 123 10.68 -0.52 -7.85
C TRP A 123 11.52 -1.60 -8.53
N LYS A 124 11.27 -2.86 -8.13
CA LYS A 124 11.78 -4.07 -8.76
C LYS A 124 10.61 -4.89 -9.31
N ARG A 125 10.82 -5.49 -10.48
CA ARG A 125 9.81 -6.27 -11.17
C ARG A 125 9.62 -7.64 -10.49
N ALA A 126 8.37 -8.06 -10.30
CA ALA A 126 8.04 -9.43 -9.91
C ALA A 126 8.22 -10.36 -11.13
N SER A 127 8.64 -11.62 -10.92
CA SER A 127 8.63 -12.62 -12.01
C SER A 127 7.18 -13.02 -12.35
N ASP A 128 6.96 -13.62 -13.53
CA ASP A 128 5.62 -14.15 -13.87
C ASP A 128 5.21 -15.26 -12.90
N ASP A 129 6.19 -16.00 -12.36
CA ASP A 129 5.94 -17.01 -11.35
C ASP A 129 5.42 -16.42 -10.04
N HIS A 130 6.02 -15.33 -9.56
CA HIS A 130 5.52 -14.60 -8.39
C HIS A 130 4.08 -14.15 -8.59
N LEU A 131 3.78 -13.54 -9.73
CA LEU A 131 2.44 -13.04 -10.02
C LEU A 131 1.41 -14.17 -10.09
N ARG A 132 1.73 -15.30 -10.75
CA ARG A 132 0.86 -16.48 -10.80
C ARG A 132 0.57 -17.04 -9.41
N ARG A 133 1.58 -17.17 -8.55
CA ARG A 133 1.43 -17.67 -7.17
C ARG A 133 0.60 -16.72 -6.31
N LEU A 134 0.81 -15.41 -6.43
CA LEU A 134 0.00 -14.41 -5.73
C LEU A 134 -1.47 -14.43 -6.19
N ALA A 135 -1.72 -14.56 -7.50
CA ALA A 135 -3.07 -14.68 -8.06
C ALA A 135 -3.77 -15.94 -7.55
N ALA A 136 -3.07 -17.08 -7.50
CA ALA A 136 -3.61 -18.33 -6.93
C ALA A 136 -4.01 -18.20 -5.45
N CYS A 137 -3.37 -17.29 -4.70
CA CYS A 137 -3.72 -16.98 -3.31
C CYS A 137 -4.88 -15.98 -3.17
N GLY A 138 -5.49 -15.51 -4.27
CA GLY A 138 -6.51 -14.47 -4.25
C GLY A 138 -5.99 -13.10 -3.79
N THR A 139 -4.70 -12.84 -3.98
CA THR A 139 -4.08 -11.57 -3.55
C THR A 139 -4.63 -10.40 -4.34
N ALA A 140 -4.85 -9.25 -3.67
CA ALA A 140 -5.03 -7.99 -4.36
C ALA A 140 -3.74 -7.16 -4.34
N ILE A 141 -3.27 -6.70 -5.51
CA ILE A 141 -2.10 -5.83 -5.62
C ILE A 141 -2.55 -4.39 -5.86
N ASN A 142 -2.33 -3.56 -4.86
CA ASN A 142 -2.45 -2.11 -4.93
C ASN A 142 -1.17 -1.49 -5.50
N THR A 143 -1.15 -1.25 -6.81
CA THR A 143 -0.04 -0.57 -7.46
C THR A 143 -0.18 0.94 -7.27
N SER A 144 0.78 1.54 -6.58
CA SER A 144 0.72 2.97 -6.25
C SER A 144 1.21 3.85 -7.40
N VAL A 145 0.33 4.63 -8.02
CA VAL A 145 0.62 5.53 -9.16
C VAL A 145 0.31 6.98 -8.82
N SER A 146 0.90 7.94 -9.52
CA SER A 146 0.57 9.36 -9.37
C SER A 146 0.87 10.15 -10.64
N ALA A 147 0.20 11.28 -10.81
CA ALA A 147 0.58 12.28 -11.80
C ALA A 147 1.97 12.91 -11.55
N MET A 148 2.52 12.75 -10.34
CA MET A 148 3.88 13.20 -9.99
C MET A 148 4.95 12.14 -10.27
N ASP A 149 4.58 10.98 -10.83
CA ASP A 149 5.56 9.97 -11.19
C ASP A 149 6.38 10.40 -12.40
N ASP A 150 7.68 10.10 -12.38
CA ASP A 150 8.49 10.15 -13.60
C ASP A 150 7.84 9.26 -14.68
N PRO A 151 7.81 9.69 -15.96
CA PRO A 151 7.16 8.95 -17.02
C PRO A 151 7.58 7.48 -17.15
N LYS A 152 8.87 7.16 -16.92
CA LYS A 152 9.36 5.76 -17.00
C LYS A 152 8.82 4.93 -15.85
N HIS A 153 8.78 5.51 -14.64
CA HIS A 153 8.22 4.83 -13.48
C HIS A 153 6.71 4.64 -13.62
N LEU A 154 5.99 5.64 -14.14
CA LEU A 154 4.56 5.54 -14.38
C LEU A 154 4.25 4.46 -15.40
N ALA A 155 4.94 4.48 -16.55
CA ALA A 155 4.75 3.48 -17.61
C ALA A 155 4.96 2.05 -17.08
N ARG A 156 6.05 1.81 -16.34
CA ARG A 156 6.30 0.50 -15.71
C ARG A 156 5.16 0.07 -14.78
N ARG A 157 4.67 0.97 -13.92
CA ARG A 157 3.59 0.65 -12.97
C ARG A 157 2.28 0.36 -13.68
N MET A 158 1.99 1.09 -14.76
CA MET A 158 0.84 0.80 -15.62
C MET A 158 0.97 -0.59 -16.25
N THR A 159 2.15 -0.96 -16.76
CA THR A 159 2.40 -2.32 -17.26
C THR A 159 2.18 -3.39 -16.19
N GLU A 160 2.67 -3.18 -14.96
CA GLU A 160 2.48 -4.16 -13.88
C GLU A 160 1.01 -4.25 -13.41
N ILE A 161 0.24 -3.16 -13.49
CA ILE A 161 -1.21 -3.20 -13.24
C ILE A 161 -1.89 -4.16 -14.21
N HIS A 162 -1.65 -3.98 -15.52
CA HIS A 162 -2.25 -4.83 -16.55
C HIS A 162 -1.74 -6.26 -16.47
N ARG A 163 -0.42 -6.45 -16.34
CA ARG A 163 0.20 -7.77 -16.26
C ARG A 163 -0.37 -8.63 -15.14
N TYR A 164 -0.66 -8.06 -13.97
CA TYR A 164 -1.27 -8.83 -12.88
C TYR A 164 -2.75 -9.13 -13.13
N ALA A 165 -3.49 -8.18 -13.71
CA ALA A 165 -4.89 -8.38 -14.09
C ALA A 165 -5.06 -9.45 -15.17
N ASP A 166 -4.19 -9.44 -16.19
CA ASP A 166 -4.19 -10.41 -17.30
C ASP A 166 -3.93 -11.86 -16.82
N MET A 167 -3.31 -12.02 -15.64
CA MET A 167 -3.10 -13.31 -14.98
C MET A 167 -4.28 -13.72 -14.07
N GLY A 168 -5.38 -12.98 -14.09
CA GLY A 168 -6.55 -13.20 -13.24
C GLY A 168 -6.41 -12.68 -11.80
N GLY A 169 -5.35 -11.92 -11.50
CA GLY A 169 -5.16 -11.30 -10.19
C GLY A 169 -6.02 -10.05 -10.01
N THR A 170 -6.37 -9.73 -8.76
CA THR A 170 -7.07 -8.46 -8.46
C THR A 170 -6.07 -7.31 -8.44
N SER A 171 -6.00 -6.54 -9.53
CA SER A 171 -5.05 -5.43 -9.69
C SER A 171 -5.74 -4.09 -9.48
N VAL A 172 -5.33 -3.34 -8.45
CA VAL A 172 -5.95 -2.07 -8.05
C VAL A 172 -4.97 -0.92 -8.28
N ALA A 173 -5.41 0.11 -9.01
CA ALA A 173 -4.66 1.35 -9.13
C ALA A 173 -4.84 2.19 -7.85
N ARG A 174 -3.84 2.21 -6.97
CA ARG A 174 -3.84 3.09 -5.79
C ARG A 174 -3.26 4.46 -6.18
N VAL A 175 -4.14 5.39 -6.52
CA VAL A 175 -3.74 6.70 -7.05
C VAL A 175 -3.38 7.62 -5.90
N VAL A 176 -2.10 8.00 -5.80
CA VAL A 176 -1.64 9.06 -4.91
C VAL A 176 -1.98 10.39 -5.55
N SER A 177 -3.11 10.95 -5.14
CA SER A 177 -3.71 12.14 -5.74
C SER A 177 -3.33 13.44 -5.01
N CYS A 178 -3.47 14.54 -5.72
CA CYS A 178 -3.33 15.91 -5.22
C CYS A 178 -4.47 16.79 -5.75
N ASP A 179 -4.76 17.86 -5.03
CA ASP A 179 -5.52 19.02 -5.52
C ASP A 179 -4.57 19.93 -6.32
N PHE A 180 -4.37 19.61 -7.59
CA PHE A 180 -3.52 20.41 -8.48
C PHE A 180 -4.21 21.73 -8.84
N ASN A 181 -3.43 22.80 -8.93
CA ASN A 181 -3.93 24.10 -9.35
C ASN A 181 -4.13 24.14 -10.88
N SER A 182 -5.35 23.96 -11.35
CA SER A 182 -5.71 23.99 -12.78
C SER A 182 -5.51 25.34 -13.48
N ALA A 183 -5.32 26.42 -12.72
CA ALA A 183 -4.94 27.73 -13.29
C ALA A 183 -3.46 27.78 -13.69
N ASP A 184 -2.63 26.85 -13.21
CA ASP A 184 -1.24 26.68 -13.62
C ASP A 184 -1.17 25.63 -14.75
N PRO A 185 -0.51 25.91 -15.90
CA PRO A 185 -0.42 24.95 -17.01
C PRO A 185 0.22 23.60 -16.65
N VAL A 186 1.20 23.61 -15.74
CA VAL A 186 1.80 22.38 -15.21
C VAL A 186 0.80 21.66 -14.32
N GLY A 187 0.07 22.43 -13.49
CA GLY A 187 -0.98 21.90 -12.61
C GLY A 187 -2.10 21.23 -13.38
N GLU A 188 -2.57 21.85 -14.46
CA GLU A 188 -3.61 21.28 -15.33
C GLU A 188 -3.13 20.01 -16.02
N LYS A 189 -1.90 19.98 -16.53
CA LYS A 189 -1.33 18.77 -17.12
C LYS A 189 -1.25 17.62 -16.11
N MET A 190 -0.90 17.90 -14.86
CA MET A 190 -0.89 16.89 -13.79
C MET A 190 -2.31 16.45 -13.41
N ALA A 191 -3.27 17.38 -13.38
CA ALA A 191 -4.67 17.07 -13.16
C ALA A 191 -5.22 16.14 -14.26
N ASP A 192 -4.87 16.37 -15.53
CA ASP A 192 -5.20 15.49 -16.66
C ASP A 192 -4.68 14.07 -16.47
N VAL A 193 -3.41 13.93 -16.10
CA VAL A 193 -2.82 12.60 -15.82
C VAL A 193 -3.57 11.95 -14.66
N GLN A 194 -3.83 12.68 -13.57
CA GLN A 194 -4.57 12.16 -12.42
C GLN A 194 -5.98 11.70 -12.79
N ARG A 195 -6.72 12.46 -13.61
CA ARG A 195 -8.05 12.07 -14.10
C ARG A 195 -8.01 10.74 -14.84
N ARG A 196 -7.01 10.54 -15.71
CA ARG A 196 -6.80 9.25 -16.41
C ARG A 196 -6.48 8.12 -15.44
N LEU A 197 -5.65 8.35 -14.42
CA LEU A 197 -5.32 7.34 -13.42
C LEU A 197 -6.52 6.97 -12.55
N LEU A 198 -7.36 7.94 -12.16
CA LEU A 198 -8.58 7.72 -11.39
C LEU A 198 -9.72 7.10 -12.23
N ALA A 199 -9.60 7.09 -13.56
CA ALA A 199 -10.53 6.40 -14.45
C ALA A 199 -10.25 4.89 -14.54
N LEU A 200 -9.09 4.43 -14.07
CA LEU A 200 -8.78 3.00 -14.00
C LEU A 200 -9.77 2.29 -13.08
N ARG A 201 -10.08 1.03 -13.38
CA ARG A 201 -10.95 0.19 -12.56
C ARG A 201 -10.30 -1.17 -12.34
N PRO A 202 -10.22 -1.67 -11.10
CA PRO A 202 -10.50 -0.94 -9.86
C PRO A 202 -9.45 0.13 -9.52
N SER A 203 -9.85 1.22 -8.85
CA SER A 203 -8.94 2.27 -8.37
C SER A 203 -9.30 2.76 -6.97
N ILE A 204 -8.29 3.16 -6.21
CA ILE A 204 -8.44 3.80 -4.90
C ILE A 204 -7.84 5.20 -4.97
N ASP A 205 -8.62 6.21 -4.64
CA ASP A 205 -8.13 7.57 -4.42
C ASP A 205 -7.43 7.64 -3.04
N ASN A 206 -6.13 7.97 -3.04
CA ASN A 206 -5.32 8.07 -1.84
C ASN A 206 -4.60 9.43 -1.79
N PRO A 207 -5.29 10.50 -1.37
CA PRO A 207 -4.78 11.86 -1.34
C PRO A 207 -3.46 12.00 -0.60
N LEU A 208 -2.53 12.77 -1.16
CA LEU A 208 -1.21 12.94 -0.57
C LEU A 208 -1.28 13.83 0.66
N ARG A 209 -0.59 13.41 1.72
CA ARG A 209 -0.39 14.23 2.93
C ARG A 209 0.90 15.02 2.73
N LEU A 210 0.79 16.35 2.67
CA LEU A 210 1.92 17.26 2.45
C LEU A 210 1.99 18.32 3.55
N PRO A 211 3.19 18.68 4.03
CA PRO A 211 3.35 19.87 4.86
C PRO A 211 3.23 21.15 4.00
N SER A 212 2.84 22.26 4.63
CA SER A 212 2.79 23.57 3.95
C SER A 212 4.14 24.05 3.42
N THR A 213 5.23 23.52 3.96
CA THR A 213 6.61 23.82 3.54
C THR A 213 7.06 23.03 2.32
N HIS A 214 6.25 22.11 1.79
CA HIS A 214 6.59 21.32 0.63
C HIS A 214 6.75 22.21 -0.63
N ALA A 215 7.71 21.90 -1.50
CA ALA A 215 8.04 22.74 -2.66
C ALA A 215 6.83 22.99 -3.58
N LEU A 216 6.08 21.92 -3.91
CA LEU A 216 4.87 22.01 -4.75
C LEU A 216 3.75 22.86 -4.13
N VAL A 217 3.72 22.97 -2.81
CA VAL A 217 2.75 23.79 -2.09
C VAL A 217 3.19 25.24 -2.10
N ARG A 218 4.47 25.49 -1.81
CA ARG A 218 5.06 26.84 -1.83
C ARG A 218 5.01 27.47 -3.23
N SER A 219 5.11 26.66 -4.29
CA SER A 219 4.96 27.13 -5.66
C SER A 219 3.51 27.37 -6.08
N GLY A 220 2.52 27.00 -5.26
CA GLY A 220 1.10 27.10 -5.60
C GLY A 220 0.61 26.05 -6.60
N LEU A 221 1.44 25.07 -6.95
CA LEU A 221 1.08 24.00 -7.90
C LEU A 221 0.11 22.99 -7.28
N VAL A 222 0.23 22.77 -5.97
CA VAL A 222 -0.62 21.89 -5.19
C VAL A 222 -1.28 22.66 -4.05
N ARG A 223 -2.60 22.53 -3.93
CA ARG A 223 -3.40 23.12 -2.86
C ARG A 223 -3.54 22.15 -1.69
N LEU A 224 -3.73 22.72 -0.50
CA LEU A 224 -3.86 21.99 0.76
C LEU A 224 -5.15 22.38 1.48
N ARG A 225 -5.73 21.40 2.17
CA ARG A 225 -6.87 21.59 3.07
C ARG A 225 -6.55 20.96 4.42
N LYS A 226 -7.04 21.58 5.49
CA LYS A 226 -7.03 20.99 6.83
C LYS A 226 -8.26 20.09 6.94
N VAL A 227 -8.04 18.80 7.18
CA VAL A 227 -9.11 17.80 7.28
C VAL A 227 -8.93 17.01 8.56
N LYS A 228 -10.03 16.68 9.22
CA LYS A 228 -10.03 15.73 10.34
C LYS A 228 -9.80 14.32 9.79
N ASP A 229 -8.63 13.74 10.06
CA ASP A 229 -8.23 12.38 9.67
C ASP A 229 -8.10 11.54 10.95
N LEU A 230 -9.10 10.70 11.20
CA LEU A 230 -9.28 9.97 12.46
C LEU A 230 -9.39 10.92 13.66
N THR A 231 -8.36 10.93 14.51
CA THR A 231 -8.28 11.71 15.75
C THR A 231 -7.48 12.99 15.61
N SER A 232 -6.84 13.25 14.46
CA SER A 232 -6.00 14.43 14.25
C SER A 232 -6.40 15.26 13.03
N VAL A 233 -6.17 16.57 13.11
CA VAL A 233 -6.28 17.44 11.94
C VAL A 233 -4.98 17.30 11.15
N ARG A 234 -5.10 16.95 9.87
CA ARG A 234 -3.97 16.79 8.95
C ARG A 234 -4.13 17.73 7.77
N THR A 235 -3.00 18.13 7.21
CA THR A 235 -2.95 18.87 5.97
C THR A 235 -2.86 17.87 4.82
N ILE A 236 -3.87 17.88 3.95
CA ILE A 236 -4.05 16.91 2.87
C ILE A 236 -4.25 17.69 1.57
N SER A 237 -3.65 17.19 0.49
CA SER A 237 -3.92 17.68 -0.86
C SER A 237 -5.12 16.93 -1.43
N ILE A 238 -6.31 17.47 -1.21
CA ILE A 238 -7.58 16.83 -1.58
C ILE A 238 -8.53 17.88 -2.16
N SER A 239 -9.08 17.59 -3.34
CA SER A 239 -10.05 18.46 -4.00
C SER A 239 -11.33 18.62 -3.15
N PRO A 240 -12.00 19.79 -3.19
CA PRO A 240 -13.33 19.99 -2.63
C PRO A 240 -14.36 18.92 -3.02
N ASP A 241 -14.26 18.40 -4.24
CA ASP A 241 -15.22 17.45 -4.80
C ASP A 241 -14.81 15.99 -4.59
N SER A 242 -13.68 15.74 -3.91
CA SER A 242 -13.21 14.39 -3.66
C SER A 242 -14.17 13.64 -2.74
N ARG A 243 -14.56 12.43 -3.17
CA ARG A 243 -15.33 11.48 -2.37
C ARG A 243 -14.45 10.49 -1.61
N THR A 244 -13.15 10.76 -1.50
CA THR A 244 -12.22 9.89 -0.79
C THR A 244 -12.67 9.68 0.65
N TYR A 245 -12.76 8.42 1.06
CA TYR A 245 -12.97 8.07 2.45
C TYR A 245 -11.67 8.18 3.26
N LEU A 246 -11.68 9.01 4.31
CA LEU A 246 -10.53 9.26 5.19
C LEU A 246 -10.67 8.64 6.58
N GLY A 247 -11.75 7.90 6.87
CA GLY A 247 -12.01 7.33 8.20
C GLY A 247 -11.27 6.02 8.50
N HIS A 248 -11.81 5.25 9.46
CA HIS A 248 -11.35 3.89 9.78
C HIS A 248 -11.77 2.90 8.69
N CYS A 249 -10.94 1.89 8.39
CA CYS A 249 -11.23 0.97 7.31
C CYS A 249 -12.49 0.12 7.52
N SER A 250 -13.00 -0.01 8.74
CA SER A 250 -14.30 -0.63 9.02
C SER A 250 -15.49 0.07 8.34
N GLY A 251 -15.36 1.36 7.98
CA GLY A 251 -16.38 2.10 7.23
C GLY A 251 -15.96 2.41 5.78
N CYS A 252 -14.89 1.80 5.28
CA CYS A 252 -14.36 2.04 3.94
C CYS A 252 -14.87 0.98 2.98
N THR A 253 -15.60 1.37 1.94
CA THR A 253 -16.13 0.44 0.92
C THR A 253 -15.02 -0.23 0.09
N ASP A 254 -13.90 0.46 -0.14
CA ASP A 254 -12.83 -0.07 -0.97
C ASP A 254 -12.11 -1.25 -0.30
N LEU A 255 -12.02 -1.24 1.05
CA LEU A 255 -11.24 -2.19 1.88
C LEU A 255 -9.86 -2.54 1.28
N CYS A 256 -9.19 -1.55 0.66
CA CYS A 256 -7.94 -1.72 -0.08
C CYS A 256 -7.94 -2.82 -1.17
N GLY A 257 -9.07 -2.99 -1.86
CA GLY A 257 -9.26 -3.99 -2.89
C GLY A 257 -10.02 -5.23 -2.41
N ALA A 258 -10.15 -5.45 -1.09
CA ALA A 258 -10.92 -6.58 -0.55
C ALA A 258 -12.44 -6.39 -0.69
N GLY A 259 -12.93 -5.15 -0.73
CA GLY A 259 -14.36 -4.81 -0.80
C GLY A 259 -14.88 -4.67 -2.23
N LEU A 260 -13.98 -4.76 -3.22
CA LEU A 260 -14.32 -4.68 -4.65
C LEU A 260 -14.74 -6.05 -5.22
N LEU A 261 -14.91 -7.06 -4.36
CA LEU A 261 -15.43 -8.39 -4.68
C LEU A 261 -16.95 -8.42 -4.39
N ASP A 262 -17.77 -7.84 -5.27
CA ASP A 262 -19.24 -8.01 -5.45
C ASP A 262 -20.13 -8.47 -4.27
N LYS A 263 -19.84 -8.07 -3.02
CA LYS A 263 -20.62 -8.54 -1.88
C LYS A 263 -20.96 -7.41 -0.89
N PRO A 264 -22.23 -7.31 -0.45
CA PRO A 264 -22.63 -6.44 0.65
C PRO A 264 -22.05 -7.00 1.94
N ASP A 265 -21.01 -6.37 2.50
CA ASP A 265 -20.51 -6.65 3.85
C ASP A 265 -20.18 -8.13 4.15
N VAL A 266 -19.97 -8.95 3.12
CA VAL A 266 -19.62 -10.36 3.29
C VAL A 266 -18.10 -10.44 3.30
N ARG A 267 -17.56 -10.62 4.50
CA ARG A 267 -16.18 -11.05 4.71
C ARG A 267 -15.86 -12.17 3.70
N PRO A 268 -14.72 -12.13 3.00
CA PRO A 268 -14.31 -13.23 2.14
C PRO A 268 -14.45 -14.53 2.92
N GLU A 269 -15.23 -15.49 2.41
CA GLU A 269 -15.31 -16.78 3.07
C GLU A 269 -13.91 -17.36 3.09
N PRO A 270 -13.38 -17.76 4.26
CA PRO A 270 -12.07 -18.38 4.30
C PRO A 270 -12.10 -19.62 3.39
N PRO A 271 -11.07 -19.86 2.56
CA PRO A 271 -10.96 -21.05 1.69
C PRO A 271 -11.15 -22.39 2.42
N GLN A 272 -11.09 -22.36 3.75
CA GLN A 272 -11.36 -23.46 4.65
C GLN A 272 -12.79 -24.02 4.51
N ARG A 273 -13.80 -23.22 4.14
CA ARG A 273 -15.16 -23.77 3.90
C ARG A 273 -15.21 -24.71 2.70
N THR A 274 -14.39 -24.47 1.67
CA THR A 274 -14.25 -25.38 0.52
C THR A 274 -13.28 -26.54 0.78
N LEU A 275 -12.30 -26.38 1.67
CA LEU A 275 -11.35 -27.46 2.01
C LEU A 275 -11.97 -28.55 2.90
N PHE A 276 -13.03 -28.27 3.66
CA PHE A 276 -13.72 -29.25 4.51
C PHE A 276 -15.07 -29.73 3.97
N ASN A 277 -15.60 -29.12 2.90
CA ASN A 277 -16.86 -29.56 2.25
C ASN A 277 -16.65 -30.61 1.14
N GLY A 278 -15.41 -31.03 0.88
CA GLY A 278 -15.07 -32.03 -0.15
C GLY A 278 -14.81 -33.45 0.38
N ALA A 279 -15.11 -33.74 1.65
CA ALA A 279 -14.80 -35.03 2.27
C ALA A 279 -15.95 -35.56 3.13
N PHE A 280 -17.19 -35.52 2.62
CA PHE A 280 -18.28 -36.39 3.07
C PHE A 280 -19.28 -36.50 1.92
N PHE A 281 -19.03 -37.41 0.99
CA PHE A 281 -19.97 -38.36 0.37
C PHE A 281 -19.15 -39.41 -0.39
#